data_AF-A0A7W0Y1G6-F1
#
_entry.id   AF-A0A7W0Y1G6-F1
#
_cell.length_a   1.000
_cell.length_b   1.000
_cell.length_c   1.000
_cell.angle_alpha   90.00
_cell.angle_beta   90.00
_cell.angle_gamma   90.00
#
_symmetry.space_group_name_H-M   'P 1'
#
loop_
_entity.id
_entity.type
_entity.pdbx_description
1 polymer ?
#
loop_
_entity_poly.entity_id
_entity_poly.type
_entity_poly.pdbx_seq_one_letter_code
_entity_poly.pdbx_strand_id
1 'polypeptide(L)'
;VTAGQTLNDRNLQNAQELRDRDEEMDELRRTQFRVLLGDDWPYSVEAAVDVALLGRYYERIADHAASMARRIIYVVTGHFPEDDFWPQP
;
A
#
# COMPACT_ATOMS: atom_id res chain seq x y z
N VAL A 1 -1.74 -5.12 11.33
CA VAL A 1 -2.71 -4.08 11.76
C VAL A 1 -3.67 -3.76 10.63
N THR A 2 -4.92 -3.40 10.94
CA THR A 2 -5.94 -2.98 9.94
C THR A 2 -6.44 -1.57 10.25
N ALA A 3 -6.93 -0.84 9.24
CA ALA A 3 -7.45 0.52 9.42
C ALA A 3 -8.61 0.61 10.45
N GLY A 4 -9.46 -0.41 10.53
CA GLY A 4 -10.55 -0.45 11.52
C GLY A 4 -10.04 -0.56 12.96
N GLN A 5 -8.98 -1.34 13.20
CA GLN A 5 -8.33 -1.43 14.51
C GLN A 5 -7.64 -0.11 14.88
N THR A 6 -6.92 0.50 13.93
CA THR A 6 -6.25 1.81 14.13
C THR A 6 -7.22 2.90 14.60
N LEU A 7 -8.42 2.95 14.02
CA LEU A 7 -9.44 3.94 14.40
C LEU A 7 -10.01 3.67 15.80
N ASN A 8 -10.37 2.43 16.11
CA ASN A 8 -10.92 2.07 17.42
C ASN A 8 -9.93 2.35 18.55
N ASP A 9 -8.67 2.00 18.33
CA ASP A 9 -7.62 2.16 19.34
C ASP A 9 -7.07 3.59 19.38
N ARG A 10 -7.46 4.45 18.43
CA ARG A 10 -6.90 5.80 18.21
C ARG A 10 -5.37 5.80 18.22
N ASN A 11 -4.77 4.73 17.72
CA ASN A 11 -3.35 4.48 17.86
C ASN A 11 -2.61 5.02 16.63
N LEU A 12 -1.83 6.08 16.82
CA LEU A 12 -1.03 6.70 15.75
C LEU A 12 0.07 5.78 15.23
N GLN A 13 0.61 4.88 16.06
CA GLN A 13 1.62 3.91 15.66
C GLN A 13 1.03 2.89 14.66
N ASN A 14 -0.22 2.48 14.87
CA ASN A 14 -0.94 1.62 13.95
C ASN A 14 -1.20 2.31 12.60
N ALA A 15 -1.31 3.65 12.58
CA ALA A 15 -1.45 4.40 11.33
C ALA A 15 -0.12 4.42 10.56
N GLN A 16 1.00 4.62 11.25
CA GLN A 16 2.34 4.54 10.66
C GLN A 16 2.63 3.15 10.07
N GLU A 17 2.29 2.07 10.78
CA GLU A 17 2.48 0.71 10.27
C GLU A 17 1.70 0.43 8.97
N LEU A 18 0.53 1.08 8.78
CA LEU A 18 -0.22 0.97 7.52
C LEU A 18 0.49 1.69 6.37
N ARG A 19 1.21 2.77 6.64
CA ARG A 19 2.03 3.47 5.65
C ARG A 19 3.28 2.67 5.30
N ASP A 20 3.96 2.10 6.29
CA ASP A 20 5.14 1.26 6.05
C ASP A 20 4.79 0.05 5.16
N ARG A 21 3.60 -0.53 5.36
CA ARG A 21 3.09 -1.61 4.50
C ARG A 21 2.81 -1.17 3.07
N ASP A 22 2.40 0.06 2.87
CA ASP A 22 2.17 0.60 1.53
C ASP A 22 3.48 0.76 0.75
N GLU A 23 4.54 1.22 1.43
CA GLU A 23 5.89 1.25 0.86
C GLU A 23 6.43 -0.16 0.54
N GLU A 24 6.21 -1.13 1.43
CA GLU A 24 6.54 -2.54 1.16
C GLU A 24 5.81 -3.07 -0.09
N MET A 25 4.53 -2.74 -0.24
CA MET A 25 3.74 -3.15 -1.41
C MET A 25 4.24 -2.54 -2.72
N ASP A 26 4.68 -1.29 -2.69
CA ASP A 26 5.32 -0.62 -3.82
C ASP A 26 6.61 -1.33 -4.26
N GLU A 27 7.45 -1.74 -3.30
CA GLU A 27 8.67 -2.49 -3.55
C GLU A 27 8.39 -3.88 -4.13
N LEU A 28 7.40 -4.58 -3.57
CA LEU A 28 6.96 -5.87 -4.08
C LEU A 28 6.46 -5.75 -5.52
N ARG A 29 5.68 -4.71 -5.84
CA ARG A 29 5.19 -4.45 -7.20
C ARG A 29 6.34 -4.18 -8.17
N ARG A 30 7.35 -3.39 -7.78
CA ARG A 30 8.56 -3.15 -8.60
C ARG A 30 9.32 -4.46 -8.86
N THR A 31 9.47 -5.28 -7.82
CA THR A 31 10.14 -6.58 -7.91
C THR A 31 9.37 -7.54 -8.81
N GLN A 32 8.05 -7.59 -8.69
CA GLN A 32 7.18 -8.38 -9.54
C GLN A 32 7.35 -8.02 -11.02
N PHE A 33 7.37 -6.74 -11.37
CA PHE A 33 7.62 -6.31 -12.75
C PHE A 33 8.98 -6.77 -13.26
N ARG A 34 10.02 -6.74 -12.42
CA ARG A 34 11.35 -7.24 -12.80
C ARG A 34 11.34 -8.73 -13.13
N VAL A 35 10.57 -9.54 -12.38
CA VAL A 35 10.41 -10.97 -12.64
C VAL A 35 9.62 -11.21 -13.93
N LEU A 36 8.52 -10.48 -14.13
CA LEU A 36 7.67 -10.61 -15.32
C LEU A 36 8.38 -10.21 -16.62
N LEU A 37 9.31 -9.27 -16.55
CA LEU A 37 10.10 -8.78 -17.70
C LEU A 37 11.43 -9.53 -17.87
N GLY A 38 11.72 -10.52 -17.02
CA GLY A 38 12.95 -11.31 -17.12
C GLY A 38 12.90 -12.28 -18.29
N ASP A 39 14.04 -12.45 -18.98
CA ASP A 39 14.19 -13.38 -20.10
C ASP A 39 13.90 -14.85 -19.69
N ASP A 40 14.05 -15.16 -18.40
CA ASP A 40 13.82 -16.48 -17.83
C ASP A 40 12.34 -16.75 -17.43
N TRP A 41 11.40 -15.85 -17.74
CA TRP A 41 9.99 -16.06 -17.42
C TRP A 41 9.43 -17.29 -18.16
N PRO A 42 9.04 -18.37 -17.44
CA PRO A 42 8.76 -19.66 -18.08
C PRO A 42 7.28 -19.81 -18.50
N TYR A 43 6.44 -18.81 -18.25
CA TYR A 43 4.98 -18.89 -18.46
C TYR A 43 4.51 -18.03 -19.64
N SER A 44 3.22 -18.12 -19.98
CA SER A 44 2.63 -17.36 -21.08
C SER A 44 2.51 -15.87 -20.78
N VAL A 45 2.28 -15.09 -21.84
CA VAL A 45 1.93 -13.66 -21.75
C VAL A 45 0.63 -13.45 -20.96
N GLU A 46 -0.36 -14.32 -21.13
CA GLU A 46 -1.63 -14.25 -20.37
C GLU A 46 -1.38 -14.36 -18.87
N ALA A 47 -0.55 -15.32 -18.44
CA ALA A 47 -0.17 -15.46 -17.04
C ALA A 47 0.58 -14.22 -16.52
N ALA A 48 1.44 -13.62 -17.34
CA ALA A 48 2.13 -12.39 -16.96
C ALA A 48 1.16 -11.20 -16.77
N VAL A 49 0.15 -11.09 -17.63
CA VAL A 49 -0.90 -10.06 -17.53
C VAL A 49 -1.74 -10.26 -16.27
N ASP A 50 -2.17 -11.49 -15.98
CA ASP A 50 -2.96 -11.80 -14.78
C ASP A 50 -2.19 -11.47 -13.50
N VAL A 51 -0.91 -11.82 -13.45
CA VAL A 51 -0.04 -11.53 -12.30
C VAL A 51 0.22 -10.03 -12.17
N ALA A 52 0.43 -9.30 -13.27
CA ALA A 52 0.58 -7.84 -13.25
C ALA A 52 -0.69 -7.14 -12.73
N LEU A 53 -1.87 -7.62 -13.12
CA LEU A 53 -3.15 -7.12 -12.61
C LEU A 53 -3.31 -7.40 -11.11
N LEU A 54 -2.93 -8.60 -10.66
CA LEU A 54 -2.93 -8.95 -9.24
C LEU A 54 -2.08 -7.96 -8.42
N GLY A 55 -0.86 -7.65 -8.88
CA GLY A 55 0.03 -6.69 -8.22
C GLY A 55 -0.58 -5.29 -8.13
N ARG A 56 -1.25 -4.84 -9.20
CA ARG A 56 -1.98 -3.56 -9.20
C ARG A 56 -3.13 -3.54 -8.20
N TYR A 57 -3.88 -4.63 -8.05
CA TYR A 57 -4.96 -4.67 -7.07
C TYR A 57 -4.44 -4.64 -5.63
N TYR A 58 -3.32 -5.31 -5.36
CA TYR A 58 -2.70 -5.24 -4.03
C TYR A 58 -2.18 -3.83 -3.70
N GLU A 59 -1.50 -3.17 -4.64
CA GLU A 59 -1.02 -1.79 -4.44
C GLU A 59 -2.20 -0.83 -4.18
N ARG A 60 -3.29 -0.92 -4.93
CA ARG A 60 -4.50 -0.12 -4.68
C ARG A 60 -5.11 -0.34 -3.29
N ILE A 61 -5.08 -1.58 -2.80
CA ILE A 61 -5.60 -1.89 -1.46
C ILE A 61 -4.70 -1.25 -0.40
N ALA A 62 -3.39 -1.27 -0.60
CA ALA A 62 -2.43 -0.64 0.30
C ALA A 62 -2.55 0.88 0.31
N ASP A 63 -2.63 1.52 -0.86
CA ASP A 63 -2.83 2.97 -0.99
C ASP A 63 -4.13 3.39 -0.28
N HIS A 64 -5.22 2.64 -0.47
CA HIS A 64 -6.46 2.89 0.27
C HIS A 64 -6.30 2.76 1.78
N ALA A 65 -5.54 1.77 2.27
CA ALA A 65 -5.28 1.61 3.68
C ALA A 65 -4.43 2.77 4.26
N ALA A 66 -3.40 3.22 3.54
CA ALA A 66 -2.57 4.37 3.91
C ALA A 66 -3.39 5.68 3.90
N SER A 67 -4.24 5.85 2.88
CA SER A 67 -5.17 6.98 2.78
C SER A 67 -6.18 7.01 3.94
N MET A 68 -6.67 5.84 4.39
CA MET A 68 -7.49 5.74 5.61
C MET A 68 -6.69 6.08 6.87
N ALA A 69 -5.45 5.59 6.99
CA ALA A 69 -4.57 5.88 8.11
C ALA A 69 -4.31 7.39 8.26
N ARG A 70 -4.06 8.11 7.16
CA ARG A 70 -3.93 9.57 7.12
C ARG A 70 -5.16 10.27 7.72
N ARG A 71 -6.36 9.81 7.37
CA ARG A 71 -7.62 10.35 7.90
C ARG A 71 -7.79 10.04 9.39
N ILE A 72 -7.36 8.87 9.85
CA ILE A 72 -7.41 8.52 11.28
C ILE A 72 -6.49 9.43 12.10
N ILE A 73 -5.28 9.73 11.60
CA ILE A 73 -4.36 10.70 12.24
C ILE A 73 -5.06 12.05 12.43
N TYR A 74 -5.75 12.55 11.41
CA TYR A 74 -6.53 13.78 11.51
C TYR A 74 -7.66 13.69 12.56
N VAL A 75 -8.42 12.59 12.57
CA VAL A 75 -9.51 12.40 13.55
C VAL A 75 -9.00 12.37 15.00
N VAL A 76 -7.80 11.83 15.22
CA VAL A 76 -7.20 11.73 16.57
C VAL A 76 -6.52 13.03 17.00
N THR A 77 -5.82 13.71 16.09
CA THR A 77 -4.93 14.84 16.42
C THR A 77 -5.46 16.22 16.01
N GLY A 78 -6.48 16.28 15.16
CA GLY A 78 -7.00 17.50 14.54
C GLY A 78 -6.14 18.05 13.40
N HIS A 79 -5.02 17.40 13.05
CA HIS A 79 -4.08 17.88 12.04
C HIS A 79 -3.75 16.76 11.04
N PHE A 80 -3.53 17.12 9.78
CA PHE A 80 -3.02 16.16 8.81
C PHE A 80 -1.52 15.95 9.02
N PRO A 81 -1.02 14.72 8.80
CA PRO A 81 0.42 14.46 8.85
C PRO A 81 1.12 15.06 7.62
N GLU A 82 2.46 15.18 7.71
CA GLU A 82 3.31 15.84 6.70
C GLU A 82 3.11 15.31 5.28
N ASP A 83 3.11 16.22 4.30
CA ASP A 83 2.67 15.93 2.95
C ASP A 83 3.68 15.13 2.10
N ASP A 84 4.97 15.15 2.47
CA ASP A 84 6.04 14.47 1.72
C ASP A 84 6.08 12.96 1.98
N PHE A 85 5.57 12.51 3.12
CA PHE A 85 5.61 11.12 3.55
C PHE A 85 4.28 10.38 3.34
N TRP A 86 3.18 11.11 3.15
CA TRP A 86 1.84 10.53 3.06
C TRP A 86 1.21 10.76 1.68
N PRO A 87 0.43 9.78 1.17
CA PRO A 87 -0.27 9.93 -0.10
C PRO A 87 -1.23 11.13 -0.05
N GLN A 88 -1.15 11.95 -1.10
CA GLN A 88 -2.03 13.10 -1.31
C GLN A 88 -3.36 12.66 -1.92
N PRO A 89 -4.48 13.31 -1.55
CA PRO A 89 -5.79 13.04 -2.15
C PRO A 89 -5.90 13.45 -3.63
#